data_AF-A0A3B0ZQ58-F1
#
_entry.id   AF-A0A3B0ZQ58-F1
#
_cell.length_a   1.000
_cell.length_b   1.000
_cell.length_c   1.000
_cell.angle_alpha   90.00
_cell.angle_beta   90.00
_cell.angle_gamma   90.00
#
_symmetry.space_group_name_H-M   'P 1'
#
loop_
_entity.id
_entity.type
_entity.pdbx_description
1 polymer ?
#
loop_
_entity_poly.entity_id
_entity_poly.type
_entity_poly.pdbx_seq_one_letter_code
_entity_poly.pdbx_strand_id
1 'polypeptide(L)'
;GGDFNPDFQAMAGPGNVESAISSQPGAIGFSSSALRSAGIRPLAVARDNIDKAVAPDIDAITHERYPMSRVLSIAVNTPAGESLPPLLRAFVDYILSASGQDTARKAGYAPL
;
A
#
# COMPACT_ATOMS: atom_id res chain seq x y z
N GLY A 1 2.06 22.01 -16.88
CA GLY A 1 1.47 21.17 -15.82
C GLY A 1 1.39 22.05 -14.60
N GLY A 2 0.18 22.36 -14.15
CA GLY A 2 -0.07 23.10 -12.92
C GLY A 2 -0.89 22.23 -11.98
N ASP A 3 -0.80 22.51 -10.68
CA ASP A 3 -1.62 21.82 -9.68
C ASP A 3 -3.10 22.02 -10.01
N PHE A 4 -3.82 20.91 -10.18
CA PHE A 4 -5.25 20.91 -10.53
C PHE A 4 -6.13 21.37 -9.36
N ASN A 5 -5.59 21.34 -8.14
CA ASN A 5 -6.22 21.82 -6.93
C ASN A 5 -5.17 22.64 -6.15
N PRO A 6 -5.40 23.94 -5.88
CA PRO A 6 -4.44 24.76 -5.14
C PRO A 6 -4.23 24.28 -3.69
N ASP A 7 -5.17 23.51 -3.14
CA ASP A 7 -5.07 22.91 -1.80
C ASP A 7 -4.33 21.56 -1.82
N PHE A 8 -3.96 21.06 -3.01
CA PHE A 8 -3.20 19.83 -3.15
C PHE A 8 -1.72 20.13 -3.40
N GLN A 9 -0.85 19.54 -2.58
CA GLN A 9 0.59 19.55 -2.79
C GLN A 9 1.09 18.14 -3.05
N ALA A 10 1.67 17.90 -4.23
CA ALA A 10 2.36 16.67 -4.53
C ALA A 10 3.70 16.61 -3.78
N MET A 11 3.91 15.55 -3.00
CA MET A 11 5.16 15.35 -2.24
C MET A 11 6.00 14.25 -2.85
N ALA A 12 7.32 14.45 -2.86
CA ALA A 12 8.27 13.45 -3.32
C ALA A 12 8.41 12.32 -2.29
N GLY A 13 7.54 11.31 -2.38
CA GLY A 13 7.62 10.08 -1.60
C GLY A 13 6.99 10.13 -0.20
N PRO A 14 6.83 8.96 0.45
CA PRO A 14 5.99 8.81 1.64
C PRO A 14 6.52 9.55 2.89
N GLY A 15 7.84 9.67 3.06
CA GLY A 15 8.42 10.39 4.20
C GLY A 15 8.13 11.89 4.19
N ASN A 16 8.11 12.51 3.00
CA ASN A 16 7.75 13.91 2.85
C ASN A 16 6.25 14.15 3.12
N VAL A 17 5.38 13.21 2.72
CA VAL A 17 3.95 13.23 3.07
C VAL A 17 3.79 13.18 4.60
N GLU A 18 4.52 12.30 5.28
CA GLU A 18 4.46 12.17 6.74
C GLU A 18 4.87 13.45 7.46
N SER A 19 6.01 14.04 7.04
CA SER A 19 6.52 15.28 7.62
C SER A 19 5.55 16.45 7.41
N ALA A 20 4.89 16.52 6.26
CA ALA A 20 3.89 17.54 5.98
C ALA A 20 2.66 17.38 6.88
N ILE A 21 2.10 16.17 6.97
CA ILE A 21 0.94 15.89 7.82
C ILE A 21 1.25 16.15 9.29
N SER A 22 2.44 15.75 9.75
CA SER A 22 2.82 15.87 11.16
C SER A 22 3.09 17.32 11.60
N SER A 23 3.44 18.21 10.66
CA SER A 23 3.80 19.60 10.96
C SER A 23 2.64 20.59 10.83
N GLN A 24 1.52 20.19 10.21
CA GLN A 24 0.38 21.06 9.93
C GLN A 24 -0.92 20.50 10.51
N PRO A 25 -1.45 21.09 11.60
CA PRO A 25 -2.74 20.72 12.14
C PRO A 25 -3.85 20.81 11.09
N GLY A 26 -4.60 19.74 10.89
CA GLY A 26 -5.69 19.68 9.91
C GLY A 26 -5.26 19.21 8.51
N ALA A 27 -3.97 18.99 8.25
CA ALA A 27 -3.52 18.38 7.01
C ALA A 27 -4.04 16.94 6.89
N ILE A 28 -4.40 16.56 5.66
CA ILE A 28 -4.79 15.21 5.28
C ILE A 28 -4.02 14.81 4.02
N GLY A 29 -3.62 13.55 3.95
CA GLY A 29 -2.96 12.99 2.78
C GLY A 29 -3.18 11.49 2.70
N PHE A 30 -2.73 10.91 1.59
CA PHE A 30 -2.73 9.47 1.36
C PHE A 30 -1.29 8.97 1.24
N SER A 31 -1.02 7.81 1.83
CA SER A 31 0.27 7.13 1.77
C SER A 31 0.04 5.61 1.82
N SER A 32 1.11 4.84 1.67
CA SER A 32 1.06 3.39 1.85
C SER A 32 0.66 3.03 3.28
N SER A 33 -0.14 1.96 3.45
CA SER A 33 -0.48 1.41 4.78
C SER A 33 0.73 0.88 5.56
N ALA A 34 1.86 0.67 4.87
CA ALA A 34 3.15 0.36 5.46
C ALA A 34 3.73 1.52 6.29
N LEU A 35 3.30 2.75 6.03
CA LEU A 35 3.74 3.91 6.79
C LEU A 35 2.96 3.99 8.10
N ARG A 36 3.59 3.58 9.20
CA ARG A 36 3.02 3.62 10.55
C ARG A 36 3.99 4.30 11.50
N SER A 37 3.88 5.61 11.62
CA SER A 37 4.59 6.37 12.64
C SER A 37 3.61 6.94 13.67
N ALA A 38 4.12 7.31 14.83
CA ALA A 38 3.32 7.98 15.86
C ALA A 38 2.86 9.39 15.46
N GLY A 39 3.47 9.99 14.42
CA GLY A 39 3.16 11.35 13.96
C GLY A 39 1.89 11.44 13.10
N ILE A 40 1.37 10.30 12.63
CA ILE A 40 0.19 10.25 11.76
C ILE A 40 -0.88 9.33 12.33
N ARG A 41 -2.15 9.64 12.01
CA ARG A 41 -3.31 8.84 12.42
C ARG A 41 -4.00 8.27 11.17
N PRO A 42 -3.95 6.95 10.95
CA PRO A 42 -4.75 6.32 9.91
C PRO A 42 -6.26 6.55 10.14
N LEU A 43 -7.00 6.84 9.08
CA LEU A 43 -8.44 7.06 9.13
C LEU A 43 -9.19 5.81 8.70
N ALA A 44 -10.31 5.55 9.36
CA ALA A 44 -11.27 4.57 8.89
C ALA A 44 -12.06 5.16 7.71
N VAL A 45 -12.33 4.34 6.70
CA VAL A 45 -13.02 4.76 5.46
C VAL A 45 -14.19 3.82 5.19
N ALA A 46 -15.33 4.39 4.81
CA ALA A 46 -16.50 3.65 4.32
C ALA A 46 -16.56 3.75 2.78
N ARG A 47 -17.15 2.76 2.11
CA ARG A 47 -17.32 2.81 0.64
C ARG A 47 -18.34 3.87 0.24
N ASP A 48 -19.35 4.08 1.06
CA ASP A 48 -20.42 5.04 0.88
C ASP A 48 -20.90 5.62 2.22
N ASN A 49 -22.03 6.31 2.21
CA ASN A 49 -22.61 6.97 3.38
C ASN A 49 -23.49 6.05 4.26
N ILE A 50 -23.70 4.79 3.87
CA ILE A 50 -24.50 3.81 4.62
C ILE A 50 -23.62 2.74 5.28
N ASP A 51 -22.45 2.48 4.71
CA ASP A 51 -21.48 1.53 5.23
C ASP A 51 -20.78 2.03 6.49
N LYS A 52 -20.41 1.07 7.35
CA LYS A 52 -19.54 1.37 8.49
C LYS A 52 -18.12 1.65 8.00
N ALA A 53 -17.50 2.70 8.53
CA ALA A 53 -16.10 2.98 8.29
C ALA A 53 -15.22 1.85 8.84
N VAL A 54 -14.28 1.37 8.03
CA VAL A 54 -13.34 0.30 8.39
C VAL A 54 -11.93 0.88 8.48
N ALA A 55 -11.17 0.51 9.51
CA ALA A 55 -9.77 0.94 9.66
C ALA A 55 -8.83 0.09 8.76
N PRO A 56 -7.68 0.65 8.32
CA PRO A 56 -6.71 -0.06 7.49
C PRO A 56 -5.81 -1.01 8.29
N ASP A 57 -6.39 -2.05 8.91
CA ASP A 57 -5.62 -3.14 9.52
C ASP A 57 -5.37 -4.30 8.52
N ILE A 58 -4.47 -5.22 8.89
CA ILE A 58 -4.08 -6.32 8.00
C ILE A 58 -5.29 -7.19 7.67
N ASP A 59 -6.14 -7.52 8.65
CA ASP A 59 -7.29 -8.38 8.45
C ASP A 59 -8.33 -7.75 7.51
N ALA A 60 -8.62 -6.46 7.70
CA ALA A 60 -9.53 -5.70 6.85
C ALA A 60 -8.99 -5.53 5.42
N ILE A 61 -7.67 -5.41 5.25
CA ILE A 61 -7.03 -5.32 3.93
C ILE A 61 -7.07 -6.67 3.22
N THR A 62 -6.66 -7.76 3.91
CA THR A 62 -6.62 -9.13 3.35
C THR A 62 -8.01 -9.60 2.91
N HIS A 63 -9.06 -9.25 3.66
CA HIS A 63 -10.45 -9.62 3.33
C HIS A 63 -11.19 -8.56 2.52
N GLU A 64 -10.50 -7.59 1.91
CA GLU A 64 -11.07 -6.54 1.05
C GLU A 64 -12.19 -5.69 1.70
N ARG A 65 -12.24 -5.68 3.04
CA ARG A 65 -13.18 -4.88 3.83
C ARG A 65 -12.76 -3.41 3.90
N TYR A 66 -11.46 -3.12 3.90
CA TYR A 66 -10.97 -1.76 3.79
C TYR A 66 -11.04 -1.28 2.32
N PRO A 67 -11.77 -0.20 2.01
CA PRO A 67 -12.12 0.14 0.62
C PRO A 67 -10.98 0.73 -0.21
N MET A 68 -9.90 1.16 0.42
CA MET A 68 -8.73 1.76 -0.24
C MET A 68 -7.53 0.78 -0.27
N SER A 69 -7.81 -0.53 -0.35
CA SER A 69 -6.78 -1.56 -0.57
C SER A 69 -6.55 -1.81 -2.06
N ARG A 70 -5.40 -2.40 -2.40
CA ARG A 70 -5.09 -2.89 -3.75
C ARG A 70 -4.14 -4.07 -3.68
N VAL A 71 -4.22 -4.94 -4.68
CA VAL A 71 -3.27 -6.04 -4.89
C VAL A 71 -2.01 -5.48 -5.55
N LEU A 72 -0.84 -5.87 -5.03
CA LEU A 72 0.45 -5.59 -5.65
C LEU A 72 0.85 -6.77 -6.54
N SER A 73 0.63 -6.62 -7.84
CA SER A 73 0.95 -7.66 -8.82
C SER A 73 2.32 -7.43 -9.45
N ILE A 74 3.09 -8.51 -9.61
CA ILE A 74 4.31 -8.51 -10.43
C ILE A 74 3.94 -9.05 -11.81
N ALA A 75 4.11 -8.21 -12.83
CA ALA A 75 3.98 -8.63 -14.22
C ALA A 75 5.33 -9.17 -14.71
N VAL A 76 5.31 -10.35 -15.31
CA VAL A 76 6.49 -10.93 -15.95
C VAL A 76 6.24 -11.08 -17.43
N ASN A 77 7.16 -10.55 -18.24
CA ASN A 77 7.14 -10.73 -19.69
C ASN A 77 7.86 -12.04 -20.05
N THR A 78 7.09 -13.11 -20.26
CA THR A 78 7.62 -14.40 -20.72
C THR A 78 7.06 -14.69 -22.11
N PRO A 79 7.92 -14.94 -23.12
CA PRO A 79 7.44 -15.32 -24.45
C PRO A 79 6.54 -16.55 -24.40
N ALA A 80 5.57 -16.62 -25.31
CA ALA A 80 4.63 -17.73 -25.36
C ALA A 80 5.38 -19.05 -25.65
N GLY A 81 5.14 -20.08 -24.84
CA GLY A 81 5.80 -21.38 -24.95
C GLY A 81 7.16 -21.46 -24.25
N GLU A 82 7.67 -20.35 -23.70
CA GLU A 82 8.92 -20.35 -22.93
C GLU A 82 8.67 -20.45 -21.42
N SER A 83 9.68 -20.96 -20.71
CA SER A 83 9.72 -20.98 -19.25
C SER A 83 10.35 -19.70 -18.71
N LEU A 84 9.97 -19.32 -17.49
CA LEU A 84 10.70 -18.30 -16.74
C LEU A 84 12.19 -18.67 -16.64
N PRO A 85 13.11 -17.70 -16.85
CA PRO A 85 14.52 -17.90 -16.56
C PRO A 85 14.72 -18.46 -15.14
N PRO A 86 15.64 -19.39 -14.90
CA PRO A 86 15.76 -20.07 -13.60
C PRO A 86 15.86 -19.13 -12.40
N LEU A 87 16.63 -18.04 -12.54
CA LEU A 87 16.76 -17.03 -11.48
C LEU A 87 15.44 -16.32 -11.18
N LEU A 88 14.68 -15.97 -12.22
CA LEU A 88 13.39 -15.31 -12.06
C LEU A 88 12.35 -16.25 -11.46
N ARG A 89 12.36 -17.54 -11.85
CA ARG A 89 11.55 -18.58 -11.21
C ARG A 89 11.86 -18.70 -9.72
N ALA A 90 13.14 -18.82 -9.36
CA ALA A 90 13.56 -18.91 -7.96
C ALA A 90 13.16 -17.66 -7.15
N PHE A 91 13.20 -16.48 -7.75
CA PHE A 91 12.71 -15.25 -7.13
C PHE A 91 11.20 -15.29 -6.88
N VAL A 92 10.40 -15.71 -7.89
CA VAL A 92 8.95 -15.86 -7.76
C VAL A 92 8.61 -16.89 -6.67
N ASP A 93 9.30 -18.03 -6.65
CA ASP A 93 9.11 -19.06 -5.62
C ASP A 93 9.45 -18.51 -4.22
N TYR A 94 10.51 -17.72 -4.09
CA TYR A 94 10.89 -17.09 -2.82
C TYR A 94 9.84 -16.09 -2.33
N ILE A 95 9.38 -15.15 -3.18
CA ILE A 95 8.41 -14.13 -2.76
C ILE A 95 7.05 -14.75 -2.40
N LEU A 96 6.67 -15.88 -3.00
CA LEU A 96 5.46 -16.62 -2.67
C LEU A 96 5.62 -17.56 -1.47
N SER A 97 6.85 -17.85 -1.04
CA SER A 97 7.11 -18.67 0.14
C SER A 97 6.71 -17.98 1.44
N ALA A 98 6.56 -18.75 2.52
CA ALA A 98 6.30 -18.21 3.86
C ALA A 98 7.34 -17.17 4.31
N SER A 99 8.63 -17.35 3.94
CA SER A 99 9.69 -16.39 4.28
C SER A 99 9.56 -15.08 3.48
N GLY A 100 9.20 -15.17 2.20
CA GLY A 100 8.92 -14.01 1.36
C GLY A 100 7.72 -13.21 1.88
N GLN A 101 6.64 -13.92 2.21
CA GLN A 101 5.43 -13.31 2.77
C GLN A 101 5.66 -12.70 4.16
N ASP A 102 6.46 -13.33 5.02
CA ASP A 102 6.84 -12.73 6.31
C ASP A 102 7.69 -11.45 6.14
N THR A 103 8.52 -11.40 5.08
CA THR A 103 9.25 -10.18 4.71
C THR A 103 8.29 -9.05 4.32
N ALA A 104 7.27 -9.35 3.48
CA ALA A 104 6.24 -8.39 3.11
C ALA A 104 5.45 -7.89 4.33
N ARG A 105 5.06 -8.81 5.23
CA ARG A 105 4.39 -8.48 6.49
C ARG A 105 5.21 -7.55 7.38
N LYS A 106 6.51 -7.83 7.56
CA LYS A 106 7.43 -6.97 8.32
C LYS A 106 7.62 -5.59 7.70
N ALA A 107 7.52 -5.50 6.37
CA ALA A 107 7.51 -4.23 5.66
C ALA A 107 6.15 -3.50 5.70
N GLY A 108 5.13 -4.05 6.38
CA GLY A 108 3.84 -3.40 6.61
C GLY A 108 2.76 -3.72 5.56
N TYR A 109 2.97 -4.72 4.71
CA TYR A 109 1.99 -5.18 3.74
C TYR A 109 1.17 -6.35 4.28
N ALA A 110 -0.06 -6.49 3.78
CA ALA A 110 -0.85 -7.71 3.99
C ALA A 110 -0.25 -8.84 3.14
N PRO A 111 0.13 -9.99 3.76
CA PRO A 111 0.59 -11.15 3.01
C PRO A 111 -0.57 -11.83 2.26
N LEU A 112 -0.20 -12.68 1.28
CA LEU A 112 -1.12 -13.56 0.53
C LEU A 112 -1.78 -14.63 1.41
#